data_AF-B3V820-F1
#
_entry.id   AF-B3V820-F1
#
_cell.length_a   1.000
_cell.length_b   1.000
_cell.length_c   1.000
_cell.angle_alpha   90.00
_cell.angle_beta   90.00
_cell.angle_gamma   90.00
#
_symmetry.space_group_name_H-M   'P 1'
#
loop_
_entity.id
_entity.type
_entity.pdbx_description
1 polymer ?
#
loop_
_entity_poly.entity_id
_entity_poly.type
_entity_poly.pdbx_seq_one_letter_code
_entity_poly.pdbx_strand_id
1 'polypeptide(L)'
;FQQTDMDVVETCGEGILSSAGPSVQCSLPSIDEEVVGFEKDAESIMKKLIGGTKELDVISIFGMPGLGKTTLARKVYNNPSIVNHFDARVWCSVSQTYIERTLLIEILKQATGGNYEIKEDDDIADKLRKTLIGRRYLIVLDDIWEVEAWEDLGLCFPKGEDGSRVMVTTRIEQVAKHLQHRSDPYSLRFLTLEESWELLIKKVFQGESCPPNLLEASLQVAEHCKGLPLVIVLIAGIIVKMERQESLWLEV
;
A
#
# COMPACT_ATOMS: atom_id res chain seq x y z
N PHE A 1 42.71 -1.39 -70.19
CA PHE A 1 41.79 -0.39 -70.76
C PHE A 1 40.90 0.08 -69.61
N GLN A 2 41.32 1.04 -68.75
CA GLN A 2 41.18 2.51 -68.90
C GLN A 2 39.79 2.90 -69.45
N GLN A 3 38.88 3.44 -68.61
CA GLN A 3 38.65 4.89 -68.28
C GLN A 3 37.54 5.44 -69.21
N THR A 4 36.44 6.11 -68.84
CA THR A 4 36.04 7.21 -67.88
C THR A 4 34.49 7.20 -67.74
N ASP A 5 33.89 7.51 -66.57
CA ASP A 5 33.24 8.79 -66.14
C ASP A 5 32.32 9.48 -67.18
N MET A 6 31.15 10.09 -66.92
CA MET A 6 30.46 10.60 -65.71
C MET A 6 29.02 11.04 -66.09
N ASP A 7 28.06 11.00 -65.16
CA ASP A 7 27.06 12.06 -64.83
C ASP A 7 26.03 11.45 -63.84
N VAL A 8 25.95 11.77 -62.54
CA VAL A 8 25.61 13.01 -61.79
C VAL A 8 24.28 12.78 -61.03
N VAL A 9 24.41 12.71 -59.69
CA VAL A 9 23.51 13.25 -58.62
C VAL A 9 22.09 12.64 -58.52
N GLU A 10 21.59 12.12 -57.40
CA GLU A 10 21.32 12.81 -56.13
C GLU A 10 20.97 11.82 -54.99
N THR A 11 20.79 12.37 -53.81
CA THR A 11 21.04 11.88 -52.46
C THR A 11 19.90 11.17 -51.71
N CYS A 12 20.28 10.62 -50.55
CA CYS A 12 19.52 10.40 -49.31
C CYS A 12 18.74 9.10 -49.17
N GLY A 13 19.20 8.29 -48.22
CA GLY A 13 18.53 7.08 -47.75
C GLY A 13 17.39 7.39 -46.80
N GLU A 14 16.36 6.55 -46.86
CA GLU A 14 15.27 6.51 -45.90
C GLU A 14 15.34 5.22 -45.10
N GLY A 15 15.67 5.37 -43.82
CA GLY A 15 15.46 4.36 -42.80
C GLY A 15 13.97 4.29 -42.46
N ILE A 16 13.45 3.07 -42.36
CA ILE A 16 12.07 2.79 -41.99
C ILE A 16 11.86 3.06 -40.50
N LEU A 17 10.88 3.90 -40.20
CA LEU A 17 10.39 4.24 -38.86
C LEU A 17 9.88 3.00 -38.11
N SER A 18 10.30 2.87 -36.85
CA SER A 18 9.53 2.17 -35.82
C SER A 18 9.34 3.12 -34.64
N SER A 19 8.10 3.58 -34.48
CA SER A 19 7.64 4.48 -33.42
C SER A 19 7.68 3.80 -32.05
N ALA A 20 8.61 4.20 -31.19
CA ALA A 20 8.54 3.96 -29.76
C ALA A 20 7.98 5.23 -29.08
N GLY A 21 6.70 5.21 -28.71
CA GLY A 21 6.14 6.22 -27.82
C GLY A 21 6.72 6.06 -26.41
N PRO A 22 6.84 7.13 -25.61
CA PRO A 22 7.35 6.99 -24.25
C PRO A 22 6.29 6.28 -23.41
N SER A 23 6.57 5.03 -23.05
CA SER A 23 5.86 4.33 -22.01
C SER A 23 6.03 5.13 -20.72
N VAL A 24 4.96 5.78 -20.27
CA VAL A 24 4.87 6.32 -18.92
C VAL A 24 4.85 5.12 -17.98
N GLN A 25 6.04 4.68 -17.58
CA GLN A 25 6.18 3.81 -16.43
C GLN A 25 5.82 4.65 -15.21
N CYS A 26 4.62 4.43 -14.68
CA CYS A 26 4.28 4.86 -13.33
C CYS A 26 5.09 3.96 -12.38
N SER A 27 6.36 4.32 -12.18
CA SER A 27 7.19 3.72 -11.15
C SER A 27 6.52 4.00 -9.80
N LEU A 28 5.95 2.96 -9.18
CA LEU A 28 5.60 3.03 -7.76
C LEU A 28 6.87 3.46 -7.01
N PRO A 29 6.80 4.49 -6.15
CA PRO A 29 7.97 4.88 -5.38
C PRO A 29 8.42 3.70 -4.50
N SER A 30 9.72 3.47 -4.52
CA SER A 30 10.43 2.45 -3.75
C SER A 30 10.14 2.55 -2.25
N ILE A 31 10.24 1.40 -1.59
CA ILE A 31 9.70 1.00 -0.27
C ILE A 31 10.21 1.80 0.96
N ASP A 32 11.02 2.85 0.77
CA ASP A 32 11.45 3.78 1.84
C ASP A 32 10.78 5.16 1.72
N GLU A 33 9.50 5.20 1.34
CA GLU A 33 8.68 6.36 1.71
C GLU A 33 8.49 6.33 3.22
N GLU A 34 9.38 7.01 3.96
CA GLU A 34 9.19 7.27 5.38
C GLU A 34 7.85 7.99 5.56
N VAL A 35 6.83 7.21 5.94
CA VAL A 35 5.45 7.66 6.02
C VAL A 35 5.28 8.53 7.25
N VAL A 36 5.01 9.81 7.03
CA VAL A 36 4.84 10.84 8.07
C VAL A 36 3.50 10.66 8.81
N GLY A 37 3.50 10.87 10.12
CA GLY A 37 2.28 11.01 10.94
C GLY A 37 1.60 9.72 11.36
N PHE A 38 2.24 8.57 11.12
CA PHE A 38 1.70 7.24 11.46
C PHE A 38 2.50 6.52 12.54
N GLU A 39 3.44 7.18 13.20
CA GLU A 39 4.33 6.57 14.21
C GLU A 39 3.52 5.96 15.35
N LYS A 40 2.65 6.76 15.97
CA LYS A 40 1.81 6.33 17.10
C LYS A 40 0.78 5.29 16.67
N ASP A 41 0.19 5.46 15.49
CA ASP A 41 -0.78 4.53 14.93
C ASP A 41 -0.14 3.16 14.65
N ALA A 42 1.06 3.14 14.06
CA ALA A 42 1.82 1.94 13.79
C ALA A 42 2.23 1.24 15.10
N GLU A 43 2.71 1.98 16.10
CA GLU A 43 3.04 1.43 17.41
C GLU A 43 1.83 0.77 18.08
N SER A 44 0.66 1.41 18.01
CA SER A 44 -0.58 0.87 18.58
C SER A 44 -0.96 -0.46 17.93
N ILE A 45 -0.92 -0.52 16.59
CA ILE A 45 -1.22 -1.75 15.84
C ILE A 45 -0.17 -2.83 16.11
N MET A 46 1.13 -2.49 16.12
CA MET A 46 2.20 -3.45 16.43
C MET A 46 2.04 -4.07 17.81
N LYS A 47 1.63 -3.28 18.81
CA LYS A 47 1.32 -3.81 20.16
C LYS A 47 0.18 -4.82 20.14
N LYS A 48 -0.85 -4.63 19.31
CA LYS A 48 -1.94 -5.62 19.13
C LYS A 48 -1.50 -6.86 18.35
N LEU A 49 -0.58 -6.72 17.40
CA LEU A 49 -0.09 -7.83 16.59
C LEU A 49 0.87 -8.75 17.35
N ILE A 50 1.84 -8.17 18.06
CA ILE A 50 2.88 -8.92 18.77
C ILE A 50 2.45 -9.22 20.22
N GLY A 51 1.60 -8.37 20.78
CA GLY A 51 0.97 -8.59 22.09
C GLY A 51 -0.33 -9.36 21.99
N GLY A 52 -0.93 -9.64 23.15
CA GLY A 52 -2.24 -10.28 23.26
C GLY A 52 -2.17 -11.78 23.58
N THR A 53 -3.28 -12.47 23.32
CA THR A 53 -3.42 -13.91 23.60
C THR A 53 -2.74 -14.73 22.51
N LYS A 54 -2.53 -16.03 22.81
CA LYS A 54 -2.00 -16.99 21.84
C LYS A 54 -3.02 -17.42 20.78
N GLU A 55 -4.30 -17.21 21.05
CA GLU A 55 -5.35 -17.48 20.08
C GLU A 55 -5.28 -16.53 18.88
N LEU A 56 -5.93 -16.93 17.78
CA LEU A 56 -6.11 -16.08 16.61
C LEU A 56 -6.86 -14.79 17.00
N ASP A 57 -6.39 -13.65 16.51
CA ASP A 57 -7.10 -12.37 16.62
C ASP A 57 -7.13 -11.64 15.29
N VAL A 58 -8.14 -10.78 15.13
CA VAL A 58 -8.38 -9.97 13.93
C VAL A 58 -8.18 -8.50 14.28
N ILE A 59 -7.21 -7.88 13.61
CA ILE A 59 -6.85 -6.46 13.80
C ILE A 59 -7.38 -5.67 12.62
N SER A 60 -8.58 -5.12 12.76
CA SER A 60 -9.23 -4.31 11.72
C SER A 60 -8.80 -2.84 11.81
N ILE A 61 -8.43 -2.23 10.68
CA ILE A 61 -8.15 -0.80 10.52
C ILE A 61 -9.21 -0.23 9.58
N PHE A 62 -9.96 0.76 10.03
CA PHE A 62 -11.00 1.38 9.23
C PHE A 62 -10.91 2.90 9.21
N GLY A 63 -11.60 3.51 8.23
CA GLY A 63 -11.59 4.95 8.00
C GLY A 63 -11.88 5.27 6.55
N MET A 64 -12.15 6.53 6.23
CA MET A 64 -12.55 6.93 4.89
C MET A 64 -11.47 6.63 3.81
N PRO A 65 -11.82 6.63 2.52
CA PRO A 65 -10.85 6.54 1.43
C PRO A 65 -9.77 7.64 1.53
N GLY A 66 -8.54 7.33 1.15
CA GLY A 66 -7.44 8.31 1.14
C GLY A 66 -6.78 8.61 2.49
N LEU A 67 -7.27 8.05 3.61
CA LEU A 67 -6.66 8.22 4.94
C LEU A 67 -5.31 7.49 5.12
N GLY A 68 -4.91 6.63 4.20
CA GLY A 68 -3.63 5.91 4.29
C GLY A 68 -3.68 4.61 5.10
N LYS A 69 -4.84 3.95 5.24
CA LYS A 69 -4.97 2.64 5.92
C LYS A 69 -4.00 1.59 5.38
N THR A 70 -3.98 1.40 4.07
CA THR A 70 -3.06 0.50 3.36
C THR A 70 -1.61 0.88 3.61
N THR A 71 -1.32 2.18 3.65
CA THR A 71 0.02 2.71 3.92
C THR A 71 0.47 2.40 5.35
N LEU A 72 -0.40 2.62 6.34
CA LEU A 72 -0.18 2.28 7.74
C LEU A 72 0.02 0.78 7.93
N ALA A 73 -0.86 -0.04 7.35
CA ALA A 73 -0.74 -1.50 7.39
C ALA A 73 0.59 -1.97 6.76
N ARG A 74 1.04 -1.34 5.67
CA ARG A 74 2.32 -1.65 5.01
C ARG A 74 3.52 -1.26 5.87
N LYS A 75 3.47 -0.09 6.52
CA LYS A 75 4.50 0.36 7.48
C LYS A 75 4.66 -0.65 8.61
N VAL A 76 3.54 -1.13 9.16
CA VAL A 76 3.52 -2.15 10.21
C VAL A 76 4.04 -3.50 9.68
N TYR A 77 3.51 -3.98 8.56
CA TYR A 77 3.87 -5.27 7.98
C TYR A 77 5.37 -5.40 7.68
N ASN A 78 6.00 -4.33 7.22
CA ASN A 78 7.43 -4.28 6.91
C ASN A 78 8.33 -3.97 8.13
N ASN A 79 7.76 -3.67 9.30
CA ASN A 79 8.56 -3.36 10.48
C ASN A 79 9.41 -4.57 10.89
N PRO A 80 10.72 -4.41 11.19
CA PRO A 80 11.58 -5.52 11.56
C PRO A 80 11.07 -6.35 12.76
N SER A 81 10.41 -5.72 13.72
CA SER A 81 9.83 -6.41 14.88
C SER A 81 8.69 -7.35 14.47
N ILE A 82 7.91 -6.96 13.47
CA ILE A 82 6.82 -7.78 12.89
C ILE A 82 7.42 -8.87 12.00
N VAL A 83 8.39 -8.51 11.15
CA VAL A 83 9.09 -9.45 10.26
C VAL A 83 9.68 -10.62 11.03
N ASN A 84 10.33 -10.34 12.17
CA ASN A 84 11.01 -11.34 12.98
C ASN A 84 10.06 -12.10 13.92
N HIS A 85 8.82 -11.64 14.08
CA HIS A 85 7.87 -12.27 15.01
C HIS A 85 7.05 -13.40 14.37
N PHE A 86 6.72 -13.29 13.08
CA PHE A 86 5.83 -14.21 12.37
C PHE A 86 6.61 -15.16 11.43
N ASP A 87 6.34 -16.46 11.51
CA ASP A 87 6.96 -17.50 10.68
C ASP A 87 6.47 -17.46 9.22
N ALA A 88 5.26 -16.94 9.01
CA ALA A 88 4.66 -16.74 7.70
C ALA A 88 4.01 -15.36 7.66
N ARG A 89 4.24 -14.61 6.59
CA ARG A 89 3.60 -13.32 6.37
C ARG A 89 3.04 -13.28 4.97
N VAL A 90 1.78 -12.89 4.84
CA VAL A 90 1.06 -12.81 3.57
C VAL A 90 0.39 -11.46 3.46
N TRP A 91 0.40 -10.88 2.26
CA TRP A 91 -0.37 -9.69 1.93
C TRP A 91 -1.24 -9.97 0.72
N CYS A 92 -2.56 -9.85 0.87
CA CYS A 92 -3.53 -10.07 -0.18
C CYS A 92 -4.41 -8.82 -0.32
N SER A 93 -4.51 -8.27 -1.53
CA SER A 93 -5.49 -7.20 -1.80
C SER A 93 -6.80 -7.84 -2.27
N VAL A 94 -7.91 -7.42 -1.68
CA VAL A 94 -9.23 -7.95 -1.98
C VAL A 94 -10.01 -6.93 -2.79
N SER A 95 -10.27 -7.24 -4.05
CA SER A 95 -11.13 -6.43 -4.90
C SER A 95 -12.60 -6.57 -4.49
N GLN A 96 -13.41 -5.55 -4.80
CA GLN A 96 -14.86 -5.57 -4.53
C GLN A 96 -15.56 -6.78 -5.16
N THR A 97 -15.14 -7.17 -6.36
CA THR A 97 -15.46 -8.47 -6.94
C THR A 97 -14.24 -9.35 -6.81
N TYR A 98 -14.34 -10.43 -6.05
CA TYR A 98 -13.23 -11.35 -5.83
C TYR A 98 -13.63 -12.78 -6.20
N ILE A 99 -12.61 -13.58 -6.53
CA ILE A 99 -12.76 -15.03 -6.76
C ILE A 99 -12.00 -15.70 -5.63
N GLU A 100 -12.74 -16.28 -4.68
CA GLU A 100 -12.20 -16.92 -3.46
C GLU A 100 -11.00 -17.82 -3.75
N ARG A 101 -11.15 -18.77 -4.70
CA ARG A 101 -10.08 -19.68 -5.11
C ARG A 101 -8.80 -18.96 -5.53
N THR A 102 -8.92 -17.83 -6.24
CA THR A 102 -7.75 -17.05 -6.70
C THR A 102 -7.01 -16.43 -5.51
N LEU A 103 -7.75 -15.86 -4.56
CA LEU A 103 -7.17 -15.29 -3.34
C LEU A 103 -6.50 -16.37 -2.48
N LEU A 104 -7.14 -17.52 -2.29
CA LEU A 104 -6.56 -18.63 -1.53
C LEU A 104 -5.27 -19.16 -2.18
N ILE A 105 -5.21 -19.22 -3.51
CA ILE A 105 -4.02 -19.59 -4.26
C ILE A 105 -2.89 -18.57 -4.03
N GLU A 106 -3.21 -17.28 -4.10
CA GLU A 106 -2.25 -16.21 -3.84
C GLU A 106 -1.69 -16.30 -2.41
N ILE A 107 -2.56 -16.47 -1.42
CA ILE A 107 -2.20 -16.60 -0.01
C ILE A 107 -1.32 -17.85 0.19
N LEU A 108 -1.69 -18.99 -0.38
CA LEU A 108 -0.93 -20.24 -0.27
C LEU A 108 0.47 -20.12 -0.87
N LYS A 109 0.59 -19.51 -2.06
CA LYS A 109 1.89 -19.27 -2.69
C LYS A 109 2.77 -18.39 -1.82
N GLN A 110 2.24 -17.30 -1.26
CA GLN A 110 3.02 -16.45 -0.36
C GLN A 110 3.43 -17.16 0.93
N ALA A 111 2.52 -17.93 1.55
CA ALA A 111 2.78 -18.66 2.79
C ALA A 111 3.85 -19.78 2.64
N THR A 112 4.07 -20.25 1.41
CA THR A 112 5.03 -21.32 1.05
C THR A 112 6.30 -20.80 0.37
N GLY A 113 6.42 -19.48 0.16
CA GLY A 113 7.57 -18.90 -0.55
C GLY A 113 7.58 -19.14 -2.06
N GLY A 114 6.41 -19.40 -2.66
CA GLY A 114 6.21 -19.47 -4.11
C GLY A 114 6.41 -20.84 -4.76
N ASN A 115 6.89 -21.84 -4.02
CA ASN A 115 7.30 -23.15 -4.56
C ASN A 115 6.19 -24.21 -4.55
N TYR A 116 4.92 -23.79 -4.57
CA TYR A 116 3.80 -24.71 -4.43
C TYR A 116 3.11 -24.99 -5.77
N GLU A 117 3.23 -26.22 -6.27
CA GLU A 117 2.50 -26.69 -7.45
C GLU A 117 1.02 -26.88 -7.14
N ILE A 118 0.16 -26.22 -7.91
CA ILE A 118 -1.29 -26.28 -7.77
C ILE A 118 -1.87 -27.02 -8.96
N LYS A 119 -2.66 -28.05 -8.66
CA LYS A 119 -3.44 -28.83 -9.62
C LYS A 119 -4.88 -28.35 -9.62
N GLU A 120 -5.59 -28.64 -10.71
CA GLU A 120 -6.97 -28.18 -10.90
C GLU A 120 -7.92 -28.72 -9.81
N ASP A 121 -7.82 -30.01 -9.48
CA ASP A 121 -8.66 -30.67 -8.47
C ASP A 121 -8.20 -30.45 -7.02
N ASP A 122 -7.19 -29.60 -6.79
CA ASP A 122 -6.70 -29.35 -5.44
C ASP A 122 -7.72 -28.60 -4.59
N ASP A 123 -7.94 -29.12 -3.38
CA ASP A 123 -8.56 -28.38 -2.28
C ASP A 123 -7.54 -27.38 -1.72
N ILE A 124 -7.61 -26.15 -2.21
CA ILE A 124 -6.70 -25.07 -1.82
C ILE A 124 -6.91 -24.66 -0.36
N ALA A 125 -8.14 -24.72 0.13
CA ALA A 125 -8.47 -24.36 1.51
C ALA A 125 -7.83 -25.33 2.51
N ASP A 126 -7.96 -26.64 2.28
CA ASP A 126 -7.32 -27.67 3.11
C ASP A 126 -5.78 -27.58 3.05
N LYS A 127 -5.22 -27.35 1.86
CA LYS A 127 -3.77 -27.16 1.68
C LYS A 127 -3.24 -25.94 2.41
N LEU A 128 -3.95 -24.81 2.32
CA LEU A 128 -3.62 -23.60 3.05
C LEU A 128 -3.69 -23.83 4.55
N ARG A 129 -4.76 -24.45 5.05
CA ARG A 129 -4.92 -24.77 6.45
C ARG A 129 -3.77 -25.64 6.97
N LYS A 130 -3.43 -26.72 6.26
CA LYS A 130 -2.29 -27.60 6.60
C LYS A 130 -0.96 -26.88 6.60
N THR A 131 -0.77 -25.91 5.70
CA THR A 131 0.45 -25.09 5.63
C THR A 131 0.59 -24.14 6.82
N LEU A 132 -0.52 -23.66 7.37
CA LEU A 132 -0.55 -22.67 8.45
C LEU A 132 -0.59 -23.27 9.85
N ILE A 133 -1.03 -24.53 10.01
CA ILE A 133 -1.09 -25.21 11.32
C ILE A 133 0.29 -25.25 11.98
N GLY A 134 0.36 -24.85 13.26
CA GLY A 134 1.58 -24.86 14.07
C GLY A 134 2.59 -23.77 13.70
N ARG A 135 2.21 -22.80 12.87
CA ARG A 135 3.00 -21.62 12.52
C ARG A 135 2.34 -20.37 13.04
N ARG A 136 3.14 -19.42 13.49
CA ARG A 136 2.67 -18.06 13.77
C ARG A 136 2.58 -17.28 12.47
N TYR A 137 1.38 -17.13 11.92
CA TYR A 137 1.16 -16.41 10.67
C TYR A 137 0.59 -15.01 10.89
N LEU A 138 0.96 -14.09 10.01
CA LEU A 138 0.29 -12.81 9.80
C LEU A 138 -0.25 -12.77 8.38
N ILE A 139 -1.58 -12.68 8.24
CA ILE A 139 -2.23 -12.50 6.94
C ILE A 139 -2.83 -11.09 6.92
N VAL A 140 -2.47 -10.30 5.91
CA VAL A 140 -3.07 -8.99 5.66
C VAL A 140 -4.09 -9.12 4.53
N LEU A 141 -5.35 -8.76 4.82
CA LEU A 141 -6.41 -8.63 3.84
C LEU A 141 -6.72 -7.14 3.64
N ASP A 142 -6.26 -6.60 2.52
CA ASP A 142 -6.30 -5.17 2.24
C ASP A 142 -7.54 -4.80 1.39
N ASP A 143 -8.24 -3.75 1.83
CA ASP A 143 -9.43 -3.14 1.23
C ASP A 143 -10.66 -4.07 1.19
N ILE A 144 -11.00 -4.75 2.29
CA ILE A 144 -12.23 -5.55 2.38
C ILE A 144 -13.48 -4.67 2.27
N TRP A 145 -14.37 -5.02 1.35
CA TRP A 145 -15.62 -4.30 1.07
C TRP A 145 -16.84 -4.88 1.79
N GLU A 146 -16.89 -6.21 1.96
CA GLU A 146 -18.05 -6.93 2.47
C GLU A 146 -17.61 -7.97 3.50
N VAL A 147 -18.51 -8.33 4.42
CA VAL A 147 -18.22 -9.25 5.52
C VAL A 147 -17.97 -10.66 4.99
N GLU A 148 -18.68 -11.01 3.92
CA GLU A 148 -18.67 -12.26 3.19
C GLU A 148 -17.24 -12.63 2.75
N ALA A 149 -16.45 -11.65 2.28
CA ALA A 149 -15.05 -11.88 1.91
C ALA A 149 -14.20 -12.37 3.08
N TRP A 150 -14.49 -11.89 4.29
CA TRP A 150 -13.84 -12.38 5.50
C TRP A 150 -14.40 -13.74 5.94
N GLU A 151 -15.71 -13.97 5.82
CA GLU A 151 -16.31 -15.25 6.18
C GLU A 151 -15.76 -16.39 5.31
N ASP A 152 -15.66 -16.18 4.01
CA ASP A 152 -15.14 -17.16 3.05
C ASP A 152 -13.64 -17.47 3.32
N LEU A 153 -12.81 -16.43 3.44
CA LEU A 153 -11.37 -16.60 3.65
C LEU A 153 -11.02 -17.04 5.07
N GLY A 154 -11.70 -16.49 6.08
CA GLY A 154 -11.43 -16.68 7.50
C GLY A 154 -11.62 -18.13 7.95
N LEU A 155 -12.51 -18.88 7.29
CA LEU A 155 -12.71 -20.32 7.54
C LEU A 155 -11.49 -21.16 7.16
N CYS A 156 -10.65 -20.68 6.25
CA CYS A 156 -9.45 -21.37 5.80
C CYS A 156 -8.28 -21.21 6.78
N PHE A 157 -8.36 -20.26 7.72
CA PHE A 157 -7.26 -19.95 8.64
C PHE A 157 -7.38 -20.75 9.94
N PRO A 158 -6.35 -21.51 10.35
CA PRO A 158 -6.42 -22.32 11.56
C PRO A 158 -6.41 -21.46 12.81
N LYS A 159 -7.38 -21.69 13.70
CA LYS A 159 -7.56 -21.00 15.00
C LYS A 159 -6.75 -21.64 16.12
N GLY A 160 -5.47 -21.89 15.88
CA GLY A 160 -4.54 -22.46 16.86
C GLY A 160 -4.15 -21.48 17.97
N GLU A 161 -3.30 -21.95 18.88
CA GLU A 161 -2.70 -21.13 19.97
C GLU A 161 -1.25 -20.73 19.65
N ASP A 162 -1.00 -20.37 18.39
CA ASP A 162 0.35 -20.07 17.87
C ASP A 162 0.70 -18.56 17.93
N GLY A 163 -0.27 -17.72 18.31
CA GLY A 163 -0.15 -16.25 18.30
C GLY A 163 -0.41 -15.63 16.93
N SER A 164 -1.14 -16.32 16.06
CA SER A 164 -1.42 -15.87 14.69
C SER A 164 -2.37 -14.68 14.65
N ARG A 165 -2.25 -13.86 13.60
CA ARG A 165 -3.02 -12.63 13.44
C ARG A 165 -3.53 -12.49 12.01
N VAL A 166 -4.74 -11.97 11.86
CA VAL A 166 -5.21 -11.43 10.58
C VAL A 166 -5.37 -9.92 10.73
N MET A 167 -4.70 -9.15 9.88
CA MET A 167 -4.87 -7.70 9.82
C MET A 167 -5.76 -7.36 8.63
N VAL A 168 -6.79 -6.55 8.85
CA VAL A 168 -7.74 -6.19 7.80
C VAL A 168 -7.77 -4.68 7.64
N THR A 169 -7.78 -4.18 6.40
CA THR A 169 -8.11 -2.77 6.14
C THR A 169 -9.47 -2.69 5.45
N THR A 170 -10.30 -1.73 5.84
CA THR A 170 -11.62 -1.51 5.22
C THR A 170 -12.03 -0.05 5.27
N ARG A 171 -12.88 0.38 4.35
CA ARG A 171 -13.46 1.73 4.37
C ARG A 171 -14.72 1.79 5.25
N ILE A 172 -15.27 0.65 5.63
CA ILE A 172 -16.61 0.53 6.18
C ILE A 172 -16.52 0.14 7.64
N GLU A 173 -16.96 1.05 8.53
CA GLU A 173 -16.93 0.82 9.97
C GLU A 173 -17.74 -0.41 10.38
N GLN A 174 -18.89 -0.65 9.74
CA GLN A 174 -19.74 -1.81 10.05
C GLN A 174 -19.06 -3.14 9.75
N VAL A 175 -18.31 -3.22 8.64
CA VAL A 175 -17.48 -4.38 8.31
C VAL A 175 -16.43 -4.56 9.41
N ALA A 176 -15.69 -3.50 9.77
CA ALA A 176 -14.67 -3.57 10.81
C ALA A 176 -15.21 -4.05 12.16
N LYS A 177 -16.40 -3.57 12.56
CA LYS A 177 -17.11 -4.00 13.78
C LYS A 177 -17.59 -5.44 13.71
N HIS A 178 -18.07 -5.90 12.56
CA HIS A 178 -18.46 -7.29 12.38
C HIS A 178 -17.26 -8.24 12.52
N LEU A 179 -16.10 -7.82 11.99
CA LEU A 179 -14.85 -8.56 12.07
C LEU A 179 -14.20 -8.50 13.46
N GLN A 180 -14.76 -7.75 14.40
CA GLN A 180 -14.22 -7.64 15.75
C GLN A 180 -14.18 -9.03 16.40
N HIS A 181 -12.99 -9.40 16.89
CA HIS A 181 -12.81 -10.65 17.61
C HIS A 181 -12.41 -10.38 19.06
N ARG A 182 -11.11 -10.23 19.36
CA ARG A 182 -10.64 -9.86 20.70
C ARG A 182 -10.19 -8.41 20.75
N SER A 183 -9.60 -7.91 19.68
CA SER A 183 -9.19 -6.52 19.56
C SER A 183 -10.31 -5.64 19.01
N ASP A 184 -10.49 -4.47 19.61
CA ASP A 184 -11.37 -3.43 19.07
C ASP A 184 -10.84 -2.93 17.71
N PRO A 185 -11.73 -2.68 16.73
CA PRO A 185 -11.37 -2.06 15.46
C PRO A 185 -10.67 -0.72 15.64
N TYR A 186 -9.61 -0.51 14.87
CA TYR A 186 -8.82 0.71 14.90
C TYR A 186 -9.36 1.74 13.91
N SER A 187 -9.95 2.81 14.42
CA SER A 187 -10.35 3.97 13.61
C SER A 187 -9.12 4.81 13.28
N LEU A 188 -8.72 4.83 12.01
CA LEU A 188 -7.63 5.70 11.56
C LEU A 188 -8.13 7.15 11.53
N ARG A 189 -7.43 8.02 12.24
CA ARG A 189 -7.70 9.46 12.28
C ARG A 189 -7.14 10.18 11.06
N PHE A 190 -7.57 11.43 10.88
CA PHE A 190 -6.89 12.38 10.00
C PHE A 190 -5.54 12.81 10.60
N LEU A 191 -4.65 13.26 9.73
CA LEU A 191 -3.40 13.88 10.14
C LEU A 191 -3.67 15.21 10.86
N THR A 192 -2.83 15.54 11.83
CA THR A 192 -2.84 16.90 12.43
C THR A 192 -2.34 17.92 11.42
N LEU A 193 -2.48 19.22 11.73
CA LEU A 193 -1.95 20.27 10.87
C LEU A 193 -0.43 20.13 10.69
N GLU A 194 0.27 19.81 11.77
CA GLU A 194 1.72 19.65 11.78
C GLU A 194 2.14 18.45 10.92
N GLU A 195 1.49 17.30 11.09
CA GLU A 195 1.76 16.09 10.26
C GLU A 195 1.40 16.33 8.79
N SER A 196 0.33 17.09 8.54
CA SER A 196 -0.10 17.44 7.17
C SER A 196 0.91 18.33 6.48
N TRP A 197 1.40 19.33 7.22
CA TRP A 197 2.43 20.24 6.75
C TRP A 197 3.74 19.51 6.51
N GLU A 198 4.18 18.67 7.45
CA GLU A 198 5.38 17.85 7.29
C GLU A 198 5.30 16.95 6.05
N LEU A 199 4.15 16.29 5.82
CA LEU A 199 3.91 15.49 4.63
C LEU A 199 3.97 16.34 3.35
N LEU A 200 3.36 17.53 3.35
CA LEU A 200 3.38 18.47 2.23
C LEU A 200 4.81 18.88 1.89
N ILE A 201 5.58 19.36 2.88
CA ILE A 201 6.97 19.79 2.70
C ILE A 201 7.82 18.65 2.16
N LYS A 202 7.67 17.45 2.74
CA LYS A 202 8.41 16.27 2.29
C LYS A 202 8.11 15.94 0.82
N LYS A 203 6.86 16.02 0.40
CA LYS A 203 6.46 15.72 -0.99
C LYS A 203 6.86 16.82 -1.98
N VAL A 204 6.83 18.10 -1.57
CA VAL A 204 7.20 19.22 -2.46
C VAL A 204 8.72 19.36 -2.58
N PHE A 205 9.44 19.28 -1.46
CA PHE A 205 10.87 19.59 -1.38
C PHE A 205 11.75 18.34 -1.34
N GLN A 206 11.18 17.14 -1.41
CA GLN A 206 11.90 15.86 -1.49
C GLN A 206 12.94 15.66 -0.37
N GLY A 207 12.66 16.19 0.82
CA GLY A 207 13.54 16.12 2.00
C GLY A 207 14.38 17.37 2.25
N GLU A 208 14.34 18.37 1.37
CA GLU A 208 14.89 19.70 1.65
C GLU A 208 13.96 20.51 2.59
N SER A 209 14.53 21.49 3.28
CA SER A 209 13.77 22.40 4.15
C SER A 209 12.92 23.39 3.35
N CYS A 210 11.71 23.67 3.83
CA CYS A 210 10.87 24.73 3.27
C CYS A 210 11.55 26.11 3.38
N PRO A 211 11.69 26.88 2.29
CA PRO A 211 12.18 28.25 2.34
C PRO A 211 11.31 29.14 3.25
N PRO A 212 11.89 30.06 4.05
CA PRO A 212 11.13 30.88 4.99
C PRO A 212 9.99 31.69 4.36
N ASN A 213 10.16 32.13 3.11
CA ASN A 213 9.15 32.89 2.37
C ASN A 213 7.95 32.05 1.88
N LEU A 214 8.01 30.71 1.99
CA LEU A 214 6.91 29.82 1.63
C LEU A 214 6.28 29.16 2.85
N LEU A 215 6.78 29.46 4.06
CA LEU A 215 6.32 28.83 5.29
C LEU A 215 4.84 29.08 5.54
N GLU A 216 4.39 30.34 5.46
CA GLU A 216 3.00 30.71 5.70
C GLU A 216 2.05 30.09 4.67
N ALA A 217 2.36 30.23 3.37
CA ALA A 217 1.56 29.60 2.31
C ALA A 217 1.52 28.07 2.45
N SER A 218 2.64 27.41 2.77
CA SER A 218 2.66 25.96 2.95
C SER A 218 1.80 25.49 4.13
N LEU A 219 1.76 26.24 5.25
CA LEU A 219 0.87 25.96 6.38
C LEU A 219 -0.60 26.14 5.99
N GLN A 220 -0.93 27.21 5.26
CA GLN A 220 -2.29 27.44 4.77
C GLN A 220 -2.73 26.31 3.85
N VAL A 221 -1.91 25.92 2.87
CA VAL A 221 -2.21 24.78 1.98
C VAL A 221 -2.45 23.50 2.77
N ALA A 222 -1.61 23.19 3.75
CA ALA A 222 -1.77 22.02 4.60
C ALA A 222 -3.09 22.06 5.39
N GLU A 223 -3.48 23.23 5.91
CA GLU A 223 -4.76 23.44 6.59
C GLU A 223 -5.96 23.26 5.66
N HIS A 224 -5.85 23.67 4.40
CA HIS A 224 -6.90 23.48 3.38
C HIS A 224 -7.09 22.00 3.01
N CYS A 225 -6.04 21.18 3.14
CA CYS A 225 -6.12 19.74 2.89
C CYS A 225 -6.89 18.95 3.97
N LYS A 226 -7.23 19.59 5.10
CA LYS A 226 -8.02 19.01 6.21
C LYS A 226 -7.52 17.65 6.70
N GLY A 227 -6.20 17.44 6.70
CA GLY A 227 -5.57 16.25 7.25
C GLY A 227 -5.74 14.97 6.44
N LEU A 228 -6.20 15.02 5.18
CA LEU A 228 -6.34 13.85 4.32
C LEU A 228 -5.05 13.60 3.51
N PRO A 229 -4.27 12.53 3.77
CA PRO A 229 -2.98 12.29 3.12
C PRO A 229 -3.04 12.32 1.59
N LEU A 230 -4.06 11.70 0.98
CA LEU A 230 -4.19 11.67 -0.47
C LEU A 230 -4.34 13.07 -1.07
N VAL A 231 -5.12 13.95 -0.43
CA VAL A 231 -5.30 15.35 -0.89
C VAL A 231 -3.97 16.09 -0.79
N ILE A 232 -3.27 15.96 0.32
CA ILE A 232 -1.96 16.59 0.52
C ILE A 232 -0.97 16.18 -0.58
N VAL A 233 -0.89 14.88 -0.89
CA VAL A 233 0.01 14.36 -1.93
C VAL A 233 -0.38 14.87 -3.32
N LEU A 234 -1.68 14.98 -3.62
CA LEU A 234 -2.15 15.52 -4.90
C LEU A 234 -1.80 17.00 -5.05
N ILE A 235 -2.06 17.80 -4.01
CA ILE A 235 -1.77 19.23 -3.97
C ILE A 235 -0.25 19.47 -4.06
N ALA A 236 0.56 18.69 -3.34
CA ALA A 236 2.01 18.71 -3.47
C ALA A 236 2.46 18.47 -4.92
N GLY A 237 1.85 17.48 -5.60
CA GLY A 237 2.15 17.16 -6.99
C GLY A 237 1.78 18.27 -7.99
N ILE A 238 0.79 19.11 -7.66
CA ILE A 238 0.45 20.32 -8.43
C ILE A 238 1.50 21.40 -8.15
N ILE A 239 1.77 21.67 -6.88
CA ILE A 239 2.71 22.71 -6.42
C ILE A 239 4.12 22.49 -6.97
N VAL A 240 4.60 21.24 -7.06
CA VAL A 240 5.91 20.91 -7.65
C VAL A 240 6.04 21.37 -9.11
N LYS A 241 4.92 21.48 -9.83
CA LYS A 241 4.89 21.93 -11.23
C LYS A 241 4.71 23.45 -11.37
N MET A 242 4.42 24.15 -10.28
CA MET A 242 4.26 25.60 -10.25
C MET A 242 5.62 26.27 -9.99
N GLU A 243 5.74 27.53 -10.39
CA GLU A 243 6.87 28.34 -9.92
C GLU A 243 6.81 28.48 -8.40
N ARG A 244 7.98 28.57 -7.75
CA ARG A 244 8.10 28.71 -6.29
C ARG A 244 7.76 30.14 -5.83
N GLN A 245 6.52 30.56 -6.10
CA GLN A 245 5.97 31.86 -5.69
C GLN A 245 4.79 31.65 -4.75
N GLU A 246 4.77 32.40 -3.64
CA GLU A 246 3.79 32.29 -2.57
C GLU A 246 2.34 32.44 -3.06
N SER A 247 2.09 33.45 -3.91
CA SER A 247 0.75 33.74 -4.43
C SER A 247 0.14 32.57 -5.19
N LEU A 248 0.96 31.80 -5.93
CA LEU A 248 0.49 30.65 -6.69
C LEU A 248 0.10 29.47 -5.79
N TRP A 249 0.67 29.37 -4.60
CA TRP A 249 0.34 28.30 -3.66
C TRP A 249 -0.99 28.56 -2.95
N LEU A 250 -1.33 29.84 -2.73
CA LEU A 250 -2.60 30.25 -2.13
C LEU A 250 -3.79 30.15 -3.08
N GLU A 251 -3.55 29.99 -4.38
CA GLU A 251 -4.58 29.76 -5.41
C GLU A 251 -5.01 28.28 -5.50
N VAL A 252 -4.30 27.36 -4.85
CA VAL A 252 -4.50 25.90 -4.89
C VAL A 252 -5.35 25.43 -3.72
#